data_AF-A0A961L8C4-F1
#
_entry.id   AF-A0A961L8C4-F1
#
_cell.length_a   1.000
_cell.length_b   1.000
_cell.length_c   1.000
_cell.angle_alpha   90.00
_cell.angle_beta   90.00
_cell.angle_gamma   90.00
#
_symmetry.space_group_name_H-M   'P 1'
#
loop_
_entity.id
_entity.type
_entity.pdbx_description
1 polymer ?
#
loop_
_entity_poly.entity_id
_entity_poly.type
_entity_poly.pdbx_seq_one_letter_code
_entity_poly.pdbx_strand_id
1 'polypeptide(L)'
;VSGEDYVKRLIGLPGDRIQMRAGLLYINGEPVRREAVSDYIEPYAPQGAAAQLPRCRNHPQPGGDCRKQREIETLPNGVRYRVLSIRDGGRADDTAEFTVPDGQFFFMGDNRDNSLDSRFPQSQGGVGFVPFENLIGRADRVVFSSAGSSMLAFWTWRSDRFLHALD
;
A
#
# COMPACT_ATOMS: atom_id res chain seq x y z
N VAL A 1 6.84 16.18 12.11
CA VAL A 1 7.46 14.98 11.51
C VAL A 1 7.63 13.97 12.64
N SER A 2 7.03 12.78 12.56
CA SER A 2 7.07 11.78 13.65
C SER A 2 8.43 11.08 13.78
N GLY A 3 9.35 11.26 12.82
CA GLY A 3 10.66 10.62 12.80
C GLY A 3 10.63 9.16 12.34
N GLU A 4 9.49 8.70 11.82
CA GLU A 4 9.31 7.34 11.32
C GLU A 4 9.50 7.27 9.81
N ASP A 5 10.09 6.17 9.35
CA ASP A 5 10.27 5.89 7.93
C ASP A 5 9.09 5.11 7.35
N TYR A 6 8.66 5.52 6.15
CA TYR A 6 7.53 4.91 5.44
C TYR A 6 7.95 4.47 4.05
N VAL A 7 7.46 3.30 3.62
CA VAL A 7 7.51 2.87 2.22
C VAL A 7 6.10 2.93 1.65
N LYS A 8 5.90 3.83 0.67
CA LYS A 8 4.64 4.04 -0.05
C LYS A 8 4.94 4.29 -1.52
N ARG A 9 3.96 4.09 -2.39
CA ARG A 9 4.08 4.36 -3.83
C ARG A 9 3.72 5.81 -4.12
N LEU A 10 4.54 6.47 -4.92
CA LEU A 10 4.24 7.79 -5.44
C LEU A 10 3.09 7.71 -6.45
N ILE A 11 2.02 8.47 -6.21
CA ILE A 11 0.81 8.49 -7.03
C ILE A 11 0.59 9.86 -7.68
N GLY A 12 0.84 10.95 -6.95
CA GLY A 12 0.62 12.32 -7.45
C GLY A 12 1.87 13.19 -7.29
N LEU A 13 2.19 13.91 -8.36
CA LEU A 13 3.22 14.96 -8.44
C LEU A 13 2.60 16.33 -8.13
N PRO A 14 3.42 17.36 -7.84
CA PRO A 14 2.95 18.73 -7.72
C PRO A 14 1.99 19.15 -8.85
N GLY A 15 0.82 19.68 -8.47
CA GLY A 15 -0.23 20.11 -9.40
C GLY A 15 -1.23 19.03 -9.82
N ASP A 16 -0.95 17.74 -9.58
CA ASP A 16 -1.89 16.68 -9.90
C ASP A 16 -3.17 16.77 -9.05
N ARG A 17 -4.30 16.39 -9.65
CA ARG A 17 -5.57 16.18 -8.94
C ARG A 17 -5.82 14.70 -8.71
N ILE A 18 -5.88 14.26 -7.46
CA ILE A 18 -6.03 12.86 -7.08
C ILE A 18 -7.37 12.65 -6.39
N GLN A 19 -8.11 11.61 -6.77
CA GLN A 19 -9.37 11.29 -6.11
C GLN A 19 -9.65 9.78 -6.13
N MET A 20 -10.19 9.25 -5.04
CA MET A 20 -10.83 7.94 -5.05
C MET A 20 -12.33 8.13 -5.25
N ARG A 21 -12.93 7.41 -6.19
CA ARG A 21 -14.39 7.38 -6.42
C ARG A 21 -14.85 5.93 -6.47
N ALA A 22 -15.72 5.53 -5.54
CA ALA A 22 -16.21 4.15 -5.43
C ALA A 22 -15.09 3.08 -5.56
N GLY A 23 -13.93 3.32 -4.94
CA GLY A 23 -12.79 2.41 -4.89
C GLY A 23 -11.83 2.51 -6.09
N LEU A 24 -12.15 3.32 -7.12
CA LEU A 24 -11.29 3.54 -8.28
C LEU A 24 -10.47 4.83 -8.13
N LEU A 25 -9.19 4.75 -8.44
CA LEU A 25 -8.27 5.89 -8.41
C LEU A 25 -8.41 6.73 -9.69
N TYR A 26 -8.54 8.04 -9.54
CA TYR A 26 -8.54 9.03 -10.60
C TYR A 26 -7.33 9.96 -10.44
N ILE A 27 -6.64 10.24 -11.55
CA ILE A 27 -5.53 11.18 -11.63
C ILE A 27 -5.86 12.18 -12.73
N ASN A 28 -5.89 13.47 -12.38
CA ASN A 28 -6.26 14.58 -13.27
C ASN A 28 -7.63 14.42 -13.95
N GLY A 29 -8.55 13.72 -13.29
CA GLY A 29 -9.90 13.42 -13.80
C GLY A 29 -10.01 12.12 -14.59
N GLU A 30 -8.90 11.48 -14.93
CA GLU A 30 -8.86 10.23 -15.69
C GLU A 30 -8.77 9.02 -14.76
N PRO A 31 -9.56 7.95 -14.97
CA PRO A 31 -9.48 6.75 -14.16
C PRO A 31 -8.18 5.98 -14.45
N VAL A 32 -7.47 5.60 -13.40
CA VAL A 32 -6.33 4.70 -13.48
C VAL A 32 -6.83 3.32 -13.90
N ARG A 33 -6.27 2.78 -14.98
CA ARG A 33 -6.63 1.45 -15.49
C ARG A 33 -6.37 0.39 -14.41
N ARG A 34 -7.34 -0.51 -14.26
CA ARG A 34 -7.33 -1.56 -13.24
C ARG A 34 -7.70 -2.90 -13.86
N GLU A 35 -6.97 -3.95 -13.49
CA GLU A 35 -7.18 -5.33 -13.93
C GLU A 35 -7.28 -6.24 -12.71
N ALA A 36 -8.41 -6.91 -12.54
CA ALA A 36 -8.56 -7.93 -11.51
C ALA A 36 -7.66 -9.13 -11.84
N VAL A 37 -6.94 -9.63 -10.85
CA VAL A 37 -6.14 -10.85 -10.94
C VAL A 37 -6.53 -11.80 -9.82
N SER A 38 -5.91 -12.98 -9.77
CA SER A 38 -6.19 -13.92 -8.68
C SER A 38 -5.90 -13.27 -7.33
N ASP A 39 -6.78 -13.54 -6.36
CA ASP A 39 -6.64 -13.08 -4.98
C ASP A 39 -5.23 -13.34 -4.43
N TYR A 40 -4.79 -12.44 -3.55
CA TYR A 40 -3.65 -12.70 -2.70
C TYR A 40 -4.10 -13.53 -1.50
N ILE A 41 -3.37 -14.62 -1.26
CA ILE A 41 -3.64 -15.55 -0.16
C ILE A 41 -2.43 -15.56 0.76
N GLU A 42 -2.67 -15.38 2.06
CA GLU A 42 -1.66 -15.55 3.10
C GLU A 42 -2.22 -16.31 4.31
N PRO A 43 -1.37 -16.93 5.15
CA PRO A 43 -1.85 -17.58 6.37
C PRO A 43 -2.47 -16.58 7.34
N TYR A 44 -3.66 -16.91 7.86
CA TYR A 44 -4.27 -16.17 8.96
C TYR A 44 -3.66 -16.60 10.30
N ALA A 45 -2.41 -16.20 10.51
CA ALA A 45 -1.63 -16.44 11.72
C ALA A 45 -0.87 -15.15 12.09
N PRO A 46 -0.37 -15.03 13.33
CA PRO A 46 0.47 -13.90 13.73
C PRO A 46 1.69 -13.76 12.81
N GLN A 47 1.93 -12.56 12.30
CA GLN A 47 3.06 -12.27 11.40
C GLN A 47 3.87 -11.04 11.84
N GLY A 48 5.17 -11.07 11.53
CA GLY A 48 6.09 -9.96 11.79
C GLY A 48 6.46 -9.81 13.27
N ALA A 49 7.29 -8.81 13.57
CA ALA A 49 7.80 -8.58 14.93
C ALA A 49 6.68 -8.25 15.94
N ALA A 50 5.59 -7.61 15.49
CA ALA A 50 4.45 -7.26 16.31
C ALA A 50 3.41 -8.41 16.47
N ALA A 51 3.64 -9.57 15.84
CA ALA A 51 2.75 -10.73 15.90
C ALA A 51 1.26 -10.41 15.61
N GLN A 52 1.01 -9.51 14.65
CA GLN A 52 -0.35 -9.10 14.29
C GLN A 52 -0.98 -10.11 13.31
N LEU A 53 -2.29 -10.32 13.43
CA LEU A 53 -3.06 -11.06 12.44
C LEU A 53 -3.29 -10.21 11.18
N PRO A 54 -3.20 -10.77 9.96
CA PRO A 54 -3.49 -10.02 8.76
C PRO A 54 -4.99 -9.71 8.69
N ARG A 55 -5.34 -8.54 8.14
CA ARG A 55 -6.75 -8.20 7.88
C ARG A 55 -7.19 -8.87 6.59
N CYS A 56 -8.35 -9.54 6.60
CA CYS A 56 -8.81 -10.40 5.51
C CYS A 56 -10.22 -10.02 5.06
N ARG A 57 -10.53 -10.25 3.78
CA ARG A 57 -11.88 -10.09 3.24
C ARG A 57 -12.85 -11.16 3.73
N ASN A 58 -12.35 -12.38 3.93
CA ASN A 58 -13.17 -13.58 4.19
C ASN A 58 -13.26 -13.99 5.67
N HIS A 59 -12.68 -13.22 6.60
CA HIS A 59 -12.74 -13.48 8.05
C HIS A 59 -12.48 -14.95 8.46
N PRO A 60 -11.34 -15.55 8.08
CA PRO A 60 -11.06 -16.96 8.37
C PRO A 60 -10.81 -17.20 9.87
N GLN A 61 -10.89 -18.48 10.29
CA GLN A 61 -10.41 -18.91 11.61
C GLN A 61 -8.87 -18.95 11.64
N PRO A 62 -8.22 -18.81 12.82
CA PRO A 62 -6.77 -18.93 12.96
C PRO A 62 -6.22 -20.18 12.26
N GLY A 63 -5.17 -19.99 11.44
CA GLY A 63 -4.57 -21.03 10.60
C GLY A 63 -5.22 -21.22 9.23
N GLY A 64 -6.36 -20.59 8.96
CA GLY A 64 -7.01 -20.62 7.64
C GLY A 64 -6.39 -19.64 6.62
N ASP A 65 -6.94 -19.66 5.40
CA ASP A 65 -6.51 -18.79 4.30
C ASP A 65 -7.10 -17.38 4.43
N CYS A 66 -6.25 -16.38 4.67
CA CYS A 66 -6.60 -14.97 4.56
C CYS A 66 -6.61 -14.55 3.09
N ARG A 67 -7.78 -14.17 2.56
CA ARG A 67 -7.94 -13.73 1.18
C ARG A 67 -8.05 -12.21 1.10
N LYS A 68 -7.34 -11.63 0.13
CA LYS A 68 -7.42 -10.21 -0.24
C LYS A 68 -7.63 -10.11 -1.74
N GLN A 69 -8.54 -9.25 -2.16
CA GLN A 69 -8.69 -8.92 -3.58
C GLN A 69 -7.39 -8.30 -4.06
N ARG A 70 -6.88 -8.79 -5.19
CA ARG A 70 -5.66 -8.28 -5.80
C ARG A 70 -5.94 -7.79 -7.21
N GLU A 71 -5.40 -6.62 -7.50
CA GLU A 71 -5.60 -5.96 -8.79
C GLU A 71 -4.27 -5.39 -9.27
N ILE A 72 -4.12 -5.21 -10.58
CA ILE A 72 -3.02 -4.48 -11.19
C ILE A 72 -3.53 -3.11 -11.60
N GLU A 73 -2.93 -2.06 -11.07
CA GLU A 73 -3.16 -0.69 -11.51
C GLU A 73 -2.07 -0.26 -12.49
N THR A 74 -2.43 0.55 -13.49
CA THR A 74 -1.50 1.10 -14.49
C THR A 74 -1.58 2.62 -14.46
N LEU A 75 -0.52 3.28 -13.98
CA LEU A 75 -0.42 4.74 -13.95
C LEU A 75 -0.39 5.32 -15.38
N PRO A 76 -0.69 6.63 -15.53
CA PRO A 76 -0.62 7.31 -16.82
C PRO A 76 0.74 7.20 -17.52
N ASN A 77 1.83 7.06 -16.77
CA ASN A 77 3.18 6.86 -17.31
C ASN A 77 3.51 5.40 -17.70
N GLY A 78 2.52 4.49 -17.61
CA GLY A 78 2.67 3.08 -17.97
C GLY A 78 3.23 2.18 -16.86
N VAL A 79 3.59 2.72 -15.69
CA VAL A 79 4.02 1.91 -14.54
C VAL A 79 2.86 1.04 -14.06
N ARG A 80 3.13 -0.25 -13.89
CA ARG A 80 2.15 -1.26 -13.45
C ARG A 80 2.54 -1.80 -12.09
N TYR A 81 1.60 -1.90 -11.17
CA TYR A 81 1.86 -2.39 -9.82
C TYR A 81 0.64 -3.08 -9.22
N ARG A 82 0.88 -3.96 -8.25
CA ARG A 82 -0.18 -4.73 -7.60
C ARG A 82 -0.72 -4.00 -6.39
N VAL A 83 -2.03 -4.01 -6.23
CA VAL A 83 -2.72 -3.44 -5.06
C VAL A 83 -3.58 -4.49 -4.40
N LEU A 84 -3.82 -4.34 -3.09
CA LEU A 84 -4.63 -5.23 -2.26
C LEU A 84 -5.75 -4.46 -1.58
N SER A 85 -6.96 -5.02 -1.62
CA SER A 85 -8.14 -4.53 -0.91
C SER A 85 -8.84 -5.67 -0.19
N ILE A 86 -9.46 -5.37 0.95
CA ILE A 86 -10.16 -6.37 1.80
C ILE A 86 -11.65 -6.06 1.96
N ARG A 87 -12.11 -4.89 1.53
CA ARG A 87 -13.50 -4.48 1.59
C ARG A 87 -13.77 -3.44 0.50
N ASP A 88 -15.06 -3.27 0.21
CA ASP A 88 -15.56 -2.22 -0.66
C ASP A 88 -16.28 -1.16 0.21
N GLY A 89 -16.27 0.10 -0.23
CA GLY A 89 -16.96 1.20 0.47
C GLY A 89 -16.27 1.63 1.76
N GLY A 90 -14.97 1.37 1.89
CA GLY A 90 -14.16 1.92 2.97
C GLY A 90 -14.07 3.45 2.90
N ARG A 91 -13.73 4.09 4.03
CA ARG A 91 -13.57 5.56 4.13
C ARG A 91 -12.58 6.17 3.13
N ALA A 92 -11.68 5.37 2.57
CA ALA A 92 -10.67 5.80 1.61
C ALA A 92 -11.00 5.37 0.17
N ASP A 93 -12.18 4.79 -0.07
CA ASP A 93 -12.67 4.40 -1.39
C ASP A 93 -13.45 5.53 -2.06
N ASP A 94 -13.92 6.50 -1.28
CA ASP A 94 -14.56 7.71 -1.76
C ASP A 94 -14.00 8.92 -1.02
N THR A 95 -13.25 9.76 -1.73
CA THR A 95 -12.56 10.92 -1.15
C THR A 95 -12.99 12.20 -1.85
N ALA A 96 -12.80 13.32 -1.14
CA ALA A 96 -12.68 14.61 -1.83
C ALA A 96 -11.50 14.56 -2.83
N GLU A 97 -11.53 15.45 -3.83
CA GLU A 97 -10.40 15.64 -4.73
C GLU A 97 -9.27 16.36 -3.98
N PHE A 98 -8.06 15.83 -4.12
CA PHE A 98 -6.83 16.40 -3.59
C PHE A 98 -6.08 17.09 -4.72
N THR A 99 -5.76 18.38 -4.57
CA THR A 99 -4.77 19.04 -5.44
C THR A 99 -3.42 19.00 -4.74
N VAL A 100 -2.44 18.33 -5.34
CA VAL A 100 -1.11 18.19 -4.75
C VAL A 100 -0.41 19.54 -4.74
N PRO A 101 0.00 20.07 -3.57
CA PRO A 101 0.69 21.36 -3.49
C PRO A 101 2.05 21.36 -4.16
N ASP A 102 2.52 22.53 -4.55
CA ASP A 102 3.89 22.73 -5.03
C ASP A 102 4.92 22.22 -4.01
N GLY A 103 5.95 21.52 -4.52
CA GLY A 103 7.02 20.94 -3.69
C GLY A 103 6.59 19.74 -2.84
N GLN A 104 5.35 19.26 -2.97
CA GLN A 104 4.83 18.12 -2.23
C GLN A 104 4.34 17.01 -3.16
N PHE A 105 4.11 15.84 -2.58
CA PHE A 105 3.79 14.61 -3.30
C PHE A 105 2.67 13.85 -2.60
N PHE A 106 1.91 13.08 -3.38
CA PHE A 106 0.84 12.23 -2.88
C PHE A 106 1.23 10.76 -2.98
N PHE A 107 1.17 10.05 -1.87
CA PHE A 107 1.60 8.66 -1.73
C PHE A 107 0.45 7.75 -1.30
N MET A 108 0.40 6.54 -1.85
CA MET A 108 -0.54 5.50 -1.42
C MET A 108 0.19 4.20 -1.13
N GLY A 109 -0.31 3.44 -0.16
CA GLY A 109 0.15 2.08 0.07
C GLY A 109 -0.49 1.10 -0.91
N ASP A 110 0.30 0.14 -1.39
CA ASP A 110 -0.19 -0.93 -2.26
C ASP A 110 -1.22 -1.83 -1.53
N ASN A 111 -1.08 -1.99 -0.20
CA ASN A 111 -2.10 -2.62 0.65
C ASN A 111 -3.12 -1.58 1.13
N ARG A 112 -4.07 -1.26 0.25
CA ARG A 112 -4.92 -0.05 0.29
C ARG A 112 -5.70 0.09 1.58
N ASP A 113 -6.45 -0.93 1.97
CA ASP A 113 -7.27 -0.92 3.19
C ASP A 113 -6.47 -0.98 4.49
N ASN A 114 -5.19 -1.33 4.39
CA ASN A 114 -4.28 -1.47 5.51
C ASN A 114 -3.16 -0.42 5.52
N SER A 115 -3.39 0.71 4.85
CA SER A 115 -2.42 1.79 4.74
C SER A 115 -3.05 3.10 5.17
N LEU A 116 -2.53 3.67 6.26
CA LEU A 116 -2.68 5.09 6.56
C LEU A 116 -1.65 5.84 5.72
N ASP A 117 -2.10 6.41 4.60
CA ASP A 117 -1.28 7.12 3.61
C ASP A 117 -1.86 8.51 3.31
N SER A 118 -1.52 9.12 2.16
CA SER A 118 -1.92 10.50 1.84
C SER A 118 -3.43 10.69 1.72
N ARG A 119 -4.23 9.62 1.60
CA ARG A 119 -5.70 9.68 1.63
C ARG A 119 -6.24 10.10 3.00
N PHE A 120 -5.43 10.02 4.04
CA PHE A 120 -5.81 10.36 5.41
C PHE A 120 -5.02 11.59 5.88
N PRO A 121 -5.67 12.53 6.60
CA PRO A 121 -4.98 13.68 7.16
C PRO A 121 -4.08 13.25 8.33
N GLN A 122 -3.02 14.02 8.57
CA GLN A 122 -2.08 13.78 9.67
C GLN A 122 -2.74 13.80 11.05
N SER A 123 -3.81 14.58 11.23
CA SER A 123 -4.61 14.58 12.47
C SER A 123 -5.30 13.25 12.79
N GLN A 124 -5.35 12.33 11.82
CA GLN A 124 -5.89 10.97 11.98
C GLN A 124 -4.82 9.88 11.84
N GLY A 125 -3.54 10.25 11.94
CA GLY A 125 -2.41 9.33 11.77
C GLY A 125 -2.12 8.97 10.30
N GLY A 126 -2.69 9.70 9.35
CA GLY A 126 -2.34 9.59 7.94
C GLY A 126 -1.01 10.25 7.60
N VAL A 127 -0.46 9.93 6.43
CA VAL A 127 0.79 10.55 5.95
C VAL A 127 0.52 12.00 5.50
N GLY A 128 -0.66 12.27 4.93
CA GLY A 128 -0.94 13.53 4.25
C GLY A 128 -0.04 13.72 3.01
N PHE A 129 0.06 14.95 2.52
CA PHE A 129 1.04 15.29 1.48
C PHE A 129 2.47 15.25 2.06
N VAL A 130 3.42 14.83 1.23
CA VAL A 130 4.82 14.65 1.64
C VAL A 130 5.70 15.70 0.94
N PRO A 131 6.33 16.62 1.68
CA PRO A 131 7.32 17.54 1.12
C PRO A 131 8.55 16.83 0.54
N PHE A 132 9.17 17.42 -0.48
CA PHE A 132 10.35 16.87 -1.16
C PHE A 132 11.50 16.54 -0.19
N GLU A 133 11.73 17.40 0.81
CA GLU A 133 12.81 17.22 1.80
C GLU A 133 12.66 15.96 2.67
N ASN A 134 11.45 15.39 2.72
CA ASN A 134 11.20 14.14 3.45
C ASN A 134 11.38 12.90 2.57
N LEU A 135 11.73 13.06 1.29
CA LEU A 135 12.03 11.94 0.40
C LEU A 135 13.47 11.46 0.60
N ILE A 136 13.61 10.29 1.21
CA ILE A 136 14.91 9.64 1.41
C ILE A 136 15.42 9.01 0.10
N GLY A 137 14.52 8.35 -0.65
CA GLY A 137 14.89 7.70 -1.91
C GLY A 137 13.82 6.75 -2.45
N ARG A 138 14.18 6.04 -3.52
CA ARG A 138 13.35 4.99 -4.14
C ARG A 138 13.74 3.62 -3.58
N ALA A 139 12.75 2.82 -3.19
CA ALA A 139 12.96 1.42 -2.86
C ALA A 139 12.87 0.56 -4.12
N ASP A 140 13.91 -0.22 -4.43
CA ASP A 140 13.98 -1.04 -5.65
C ASP A 140 13.94 -2.55 -5.37
N ARG A 141 14.46 -3.01 -4.22
CA ARG A 141 14.59 -4.43 -3.91
C ARG A 141 14.33 -4.74 -2.45
N VAL A 142 13.73 -5.90 -2.21
CA VAL A 142 13.69 -6.52 -0.89
C VAL A 142 14.97 -7.32 -0.71
N VAL A 143 15.91 -6.84 0.12
CA VAL A 143 17.16 -7.59 0.39
C VAL A 143 16.88 -8.78 1.29
N PHE A 144 16.00 -8.62 2.27
CA PHE A 144 15.68 -9.64 3.28
C PHE A 144 14.22 -9.53 3.73
N SER A 145 13.62 -10.67 4.06
CA SER A 145 12.26 -10.75 4.62
C SER A 145 12.11 -11.96 5.53
N SER A 146 11.48 -11.76 6.69
CA SER A 146 11.16 -12.82 7.64
C SER A 146 9.68 -12.75 8.05
N ALA A 147 9.05 -13.91 8.24
CA ALA A 147 7.73 -14.02 8.85
C ALA A 147 7.78 -13.96 10.38
N GLY A 148 8.94 -14.23 10.98
CA GLY A 148 9.16 -14.30 12.42
C GLY A 148 9.69 -13.00 13.03
N SER A 149 9.86 -13.00 14.35
CA SER A 149 10.35 -11.86 15.13
C SER A 149 11.87 -11.82 15.29
N SER A 150 12.59 -12.86 14.89
CA SER A 150 14.05 -12.97 15.02
C SER A 150 14.72 -13.26 13.68
N MET A 151 15.79 -12.52 13.36
CA MET A 151 16.63 -12.80 12.19
C MET A 151 17.40 -14.12 12.33
N LEU A 152 17.64 -14.60 13.55
CA LEU A 152 18.33 -15.87 13.79
C LEU A 152 17.42 -17.09 13.58
N ALA A 153 16.09 -16.90 13.57
CA ALA A 153 15.13 -17.95 13.29
C ALA A 153 15.03 -18.21 11.78
N PHE A 154 16.09 -18.80 11.20
CA PHE A 154 16.24 -18.96 9.74
C PHE A 154 15.11 -19.76 9.08
N TRP A 155 14.41 -20.61 9.83
CA TRP A 155 13.21 -21.34 9.35
C TRP A 155 11.99 -20.43 9.11
N THR A 156 12.02 -19.17 9.55
CA THR A 156 10.97 -18.17 9.30
C THR A 156 11.27 -17.24 8.14
N TRP A 157 12.43 -17.39 7.50
CA TRP A 157 12.85 -16.57 6.38
C TRP A 157 12.00 -16.83 5.13
N ARG A 158 11.67 -15.76 4.40
CA ARG A 158 10.90 -15.81 3.15
C ARG A 158 11.86 -15.73 1.96
N SER A 159 12.49 -16.85 1.64
CA SER A 159 13.54 -16.92 0.62
C SER A 159 13.06 -16.52 -0.78
N ASP A 160 11.77 -16.73 -1.07
CA ASP A 160 11.09 -16.29 -2.29
C ASP A 160 11.10 -14.76 -2.48
N ARG A 161 11.35 -14.00 -1.40
CA ARG A 161 11.39 -12.54 -1.40
C ARG A 161 12.81 -11.97 -1.34
N PHE A 162 13.84 -12.80 -1.31
CA PHE A 162 15.22 -12.32 -1.25
C PHE A 162 15.66 -11.77 -2.61
N LEU A 163 16.25 -10.57 -2.58
CA LEU A 163 16.63 -9.79 -3.76
C LEU A 163 15.48 -9.53 -4.74
N HIS A 164 14.25 -9.68 -4.26
CA HIS A 164 13.04 -9.54 -5.07
C HIS A 164 12.91 -8.09 -5.52
N ALA A 165 12.82 -7.89 -6.83
CA ALA A 165 12.59 -6.58 -7.42
C ALA A 165 11.15 -6.12 -7.11
N LEU A 166 11.00 -4.85 -6.74
CA LEU A 166 9.69 -4.23 -6.57
C LEU A 166 9.15 -3.78 -7.94
N ASP A 167 7.83 -3.92 -8.13
CA ASP A 167 7.11 -3.46 -9.33
C ASP A 167 7.12 -1.93 -9.46
#